data_AF-A0AAN9VB35-F1
#
_entry.id   AF-A0AAN9VB35-F1
#
_cell.length_a   1.000
_cell.length_b   1.000
_cell.length_c   1.000
_cell.angle_alpha   90.00
_cell.angle_beta   90.00
_cell.angle_gamma   90.00
#
_symmetry.space_group_name_H-M   'P 1'
#
loop_
_entity.id
_entity.type
_entity.pdbx_description
1 polymer ?
#
loop_
_entity_poly.entity_id
_entity_poly.type
_entity_poly.pdbx_seq_one_letter_code
_entity_poly.pdbx_strand_id
1 'polypeptide(L)'
;MDSMTPVGAPKLMEFSCQTCSKTSTADPGNTNATCLLQMKIQENTTNIKENPNVSTVLLEFQRPTLDTLIEGLGRIRDQLANVANRK
;
A
#
# COMPACT_ATOMS: atom_id res chain seq x y z
N MET A 1 21.47 -28.47 10.20
CA MET A 1 21.75 -27.03 10.34
C MET A 1 20.52 -26.31 9.82
N ASP A 2 19.54 -26.15 10.70
CA ASP A 2 18.29 -25.46 10.45
C ASP A 2 18.58 -23.97 10.27
N SER A 3 18.70 -23.55 9.01
CA SER A 3 18.80 -22.15 8.64
C SER A 3 17.47 -21.49 9.01
N MET A 4 17.44 -20.82 10.16
CA MET A 4 16.31 -20.03 10.63
C MET A 4 16.11 -18.84 9.70
N THR A 5 15.38 -19.03 8.60
CA THR A 5 14.86 -17.94 7.78
C THR A 5 13.84 -17.17 8.61
N PRO A 6 13.95 -15.84 8.75
CA PRO A 6 12.90 -15.05 9.38
C PRO A 6 11.62 -15.18 8.53
N VAL A 7 10.64 -15.95 9.02
CA VAL A 7 9.32 -16.08 8.39
C VAL A 7 8.52 -14.83 8.76
N GLY A 8 8.74 -13.74 8.02
CA GLY A 8 7.98 -12.50 8.13
C GLY A 8 6.87 -12.41 7.07
N ALA A 9 6.00 -11.41 7.17
CA ALA A 9 5.20 -10.98 6.03
C ALA A 9 6.04 -10.04 5.13
N PRO A 10 5.74 -9.94 3.82
CA PRO A 10 6.36 -8.95 2.94
C PRO A 10 6.25 -7.55 3.54
N LYS A 11 7.29 -6.74 3.32
CA LYS A 11 7.38 -5.40 3.91
C LYS A 11 7.06 -4.33 2.88
N LEU A 12 6.15 -3.42 3.21
CA LEU A 12 5.94 -2.22 2.43
C LEU A 12 7.11 -1.26 2.67
N MET A 13 7.90 -0.99 1.64
CA MET A 13 9.11 -0.17 1.71
C MET A 13 8.89 1.28 1.28
N GLU A 14 8.03 1.49 0.29
CA GLU A 14 7.71 2.82 -0.23
C GLU A 14 6.23 2.89 -0.56
N PHE A 15 5.64 4.06 -0.32
CA PHE A 15 4.26 4.38 -0.62
C PHE A 15 4.19 5.80 -1.18
N SER A 16 3.60 5.98 -2.36
CA SER A 16 3.32 7.28 -2.94
C SER A 16 1.94 7.30 -3.60
N CYS A 17 1.18 8.39 -3.43
CA CYS A 17 -0.06 8.65 -4.17
C CYS A 17 0.13 9.91 -5.01
N GLN A 18 -0.36 9.85 -6.25
CA GLN A 18 -0.44 10.99 -7.16
C GLN A 18 -1.88 11.16 -7.64
N THR A 19 -2.37 12.39 -7.65
CA THR A 19 -3.70 12.71 -8.18
C THR A 19 -3.63 12.73 -9.71
N CYS A 20 -4.41 11.89 -10.37
CA CYS A 20 -4.56 11.85 -11.81
C CYS A 20 -5.95 12.40 -12.18
N SER A 21 -5.99 13.41 -13.06
CA SER A 21 -7.24 13.88 -13.66
C SER A 21 -7.35 13.29 -15.05
N LYS A 22 -8.34 12.42 -15.28
CA LYS A 22 -8.69 11.97 -16.63
C LYS A 22 -9.86 12.82 -17.13
N THR A 23 -9.60 13.68 -18.12
CA THR A 23 -10.66 14.42 -18.82
C THR A 23 -11.41 13.44 -19.70
N SER A 24 -12.69 13.18 -19.40
CA SER A 24 -13.52 12.36 -20.27
C SER A 24 -13.71 13.08 -21.61
N THR A 25 -13.35 12.43 -22.71
CA THR A 25 -13.57 12.99 -24.07
C THR A 25 -15.06 13.03 -24.43
N ALA A 26 -15.89 12.23 -23.75
CA ALA A 26 -17.34 12.17 -23.95
C ALA A 26 -18.11 13.24 -23.15
N ASP A 27 -17.52 13.76 -22.06
CA ASP A 27 -18.12 14.81 -21.24
C ASP A 27 -17.02 15.74 -20.71
N PRO A 28 -16.66 16.79 -21.48
CA PRO A 28 -15.57 17.70 -21.14
C PRO A 28 -15.82 18.52 -19.87
N GLY A 29 -17.04 18.48 -19.31
CA GLY A 29 -17.36 19.09 -18.01
C GLY A 29 -17.14 18.16 -16.81
N ASN A 30 -16.99 16.85 -17.03
CA ASN A 30 -16.85 15.85 -15.96
C ASN A 30 -15.38 15.42 -15.80
N THR A 31 -14.68 16.07 -14.87
CA THR A 31 -13.33 15.69 -14.47
C THR A 31 -13.39 14.70 -13.31
N ASN A 32 -13.25 13.40 -13.61
CA ASN A 32 -13.09 12.39 -12.57
C ASN A 32 -11.63 12.33 -12.14
N ALA A 33 -11.34 12.85 -10.95
CA ALA A 33 -10.04 12.75 -10.32
C ALA A 33 -9.87 11.38 -9.65
N THR A 34 -8.75 10.72 -9.93
CA THR A 34 -8.37 9.41 -9.39
C THR A 34 -7.05 9.54 -8.63
N CYS A 35 -6.79 8.66 -7.65
CA CYS A 35 -5.46 8.53 -7.04
C CYS A 35 -4.76 7.33 -7.67
N LEU A 36 -3.60 7.57 -8.28
CA LEU A 36 -2.66 6.53 -8.66
C LEU A 36 -1.73 6.28 -7.47
N LEU A 37 -1.85 5.10 -6.89
CA LEU A 37 -1.05 4.65 -5.76
C LEU A 37 0.07 3.73 -6.24
N GLN A 38 1.30 4.04 -5.85
CA GLN A 38 2.47 3.20 -6.07
C GLN A 38 3.01 2.69 -4.73
N MET A 39 3.25 1.39 -4.67
CA MET A 39 3.80 0.71 -3.51
C MET A 39 5.02 -0.11 -3.91
N LYS A 40 6.11 -0.01 -3.17
CA LYS A 40 7.24 -0.95 -3.30
C LYS A 40 7.19 -1.95 -2.17
N ILE A 41 7.08 -3.22 -2.51
CA ILE A 41 6.95 -4.32 -1.55
C ILE A 41 8.21 -5.16 -1.64
N GLN A 42 8.88 -5.32 -0.50
CA GLN A 42 10.02 -6.20 -0.35
C GLN A 42 9.51 -7.57 0.07
N GLU A 43 9.72 -8.56 -0.79
CA GLU A 43 9.39 -9.95 -0.53
C GLU A 43 10.33 -10.56 0.51
N ASN A 44 9.88 -11.64 1.14
CA ASN A 44 10.73 -12.37 2.07
C ASN A 44 11.84 -13.11 1.32
N THR A 45 13.06 -13.05 1.85
CA THR A 45 14.14 -13.89 1.34
C THR A 45 13.94 -15.33 1.81
N THR A 46 13.87 -16.25 0.85
CA THR A 46 13.93 -17.69 1.15
C THR A 46 15.38 -18.16 1.33
N ASN A 47 16.36 -17.33 0.95
CA ASN A 47 17.79 -17.61 1.04
C ASN A 47 18.55 -16.50 1.77
N ILE A 48 19.37 -16.86 2.76
CA ILE A 48 20.17 -15.91 3.57
C ILE A 48 21.19 -15.11 2.74
N LYS A 49 21.58 -15.61 1.56
CA LYS A 49 22.61 -14.99 0.71
C LYS A 49 22.06 -14.09 -0.39
N GLU A 50 20.74 -13.99 -0.55
CA GLU A 50 20.12 -13.21 -1.60
C GLU A 50 19.51 -11.92 -1.04
N ASN A 51 19.67 -10.82 -1.78
CA ASN A 51 18.94 -9.61 -1.44
C ASN A 51 17.45 -9.83 -1.73
N PRO A 52 16.54 -9.43 -0.81
CA PRO A 52 15.12 -9.59 -1.01
C PRO A 52 14.65 -8.88 -2.27
N ASN A 53 13.82 -9.56 -3.07
CA ASN A 53 13.22 -9.00 -4.26
C ASN A 53 12.28 -7.84 -3.86
N VAL A 54 12.34 -6.73 -4.59
CA VAL A 54 11.43 -5.59 -4.43
C VAL A 54 10.53 -5.51 -5.65
N SER A 55 9.24 -5.77 -5.43
CA SER A 55 8.19 -5.62 -6.44
C SER A 55 7.55 -4.23 -6.35
N THR A 56 7.06 -3.71 -7.47
CA THR A 56 6.28 -2.46 -7.52
C THR A 56 4.84 -2.77 -7.90
N VAL A 57 3.90 -2.33 -7.07
CA VAL A 57 2.46 -2.47 -7.29
C VAL A 57 1.87 -1.09 -7.56
N LEU A 58 1.12 -0.97 -8.66
CA LEU A 58 0.39 0.24 -9.05
C LEU A 58 -1.10 -0.04 -8.98
N LEU A 59 -1.84 0.85 -8.31
CA LEU A 59 -3.29 0.76 -8.15
C LEU A 59 -3.91 2.11 -8.45
N GLU A 60 -5.09 2.12 -9.07
CA GLU A 60 -5.84 3.34 -9.31
C GLU A 60 -7.16 3.31 -8.53
N PHE A 61 -7.41 4.35 -7.75
CA PHE A 61 -8.61 4.47 -6.93
C PHE A 61 -9.45 5.68 -7.34
N GLN A 62 -10.77 5.47 -7.39
CA GLN A 62 -11.73 6.57 -7.39
C GLN A 62 -11.87 7.12 -5.96
N ARG A 63 -12.32 8.37 -5.85
CA ARG A 63 -12.47 9.05 -4.55
C ARG A 63 -13.24 8.25 -3.49
N PRO A 64 -14.42 7.66 -3.76
CA PRO A 64 -15.15 6.92 -2.72
C PRO A 64 -14.39 5.70 -2.19
N THR A 65 -13.67 4.98 -3.06
CA THR A 65 -12.86 3.82 -2.69
C THR A 65 -11.64 4.25 -1.88
N LEU A 66 -11.01 5.36 -2.26
CA LEU A 66 -9.87 5.93 -1.52
C LEU A 66 -10.29 6.37 -0.12
N ASP A 67 -11.42 7.06 0.02
CA ASP A 67 -11.95 7.51 1.30
C ASP A 67 -12.21 6.32 2.24
N THR A 68 -12.78 5.24 1.70
CA THR A 68 -13.00 3.97 2.42
C THR A 68 -11.67 3.34 2.88
N LEU A 69 -10.65 3.34 2.02
CA LEU A 69 -9.33 2.81 2.33
C LEU A 69 -8.65 3.62 3.45
N ILE A 70 -8.71 4.95 3.39
CA ILE A 70 -8.15 5.84 4.42
C ILE A 70 -8.85 5.62 5.76
N GLU A 71 -10.18 5.49 5.76
CA GLU A 71 -10.93 5.19 6.98
C GLU A 71 -10.51 3.84 7.56
N GLY A 72 -10.39 2.80 6.74
CA GLY A 72 -9.92 1.48 7.16
C GLY A 72 -8.51 1.51 7.78
N LEU A 73 -7.57 2.21 7.15
CA LEU A 73 -6.21 2.40 7.69
C LEU A 73 -6.20 3.17 9.01
N GLY A 74 -7.07 4.18 9.15
CA GLY A 74 -7.25 4.91 10.41
C GLY A 74 -7.71 3.99 11.54
N ARG A 75 -8.70 3.13 11.30
CA ARG A 75 -9.16 2.14 12.27
C ARG A 75 -8.05 1.16 12.68
N ILE A 76 -7.25 0.68 11.71
CA ILE A 76 -6.12 -0.23 11.98
C ILE A 76 -5.08 0.47 12.88
N ARG A 77 -4.73 1.72 12.57
CA ARG A 77 -3.82 2.53 13.40
C ARG A 77 -4.32 2.63 14.84
N ASP A 78 -5.60 2.95 15.02
CA ASP A 78 -6.18 3.13 16.36
C ASP A 78 -6.22 1.81 17.14
N GLN A 79 -6.48 0.68 16.47
CA GLN A 79 -6.39 -0.65 17.06
C GLN A 79 -4.96 -0.99 17.51
N LEU A 80 -3.95 -0.73 16.67
CA LEU A 80 -2.55 -0.95 17.01
C LEU A 80 -2.11 -0.08 18.18
N ALA A 81 -2.52 1.19 18.20
CA ALA A 81 -2.23 2.12 19.31
C ALA A 81 -2.87 1.63 20.61
N ASN A 82 -4.11 1.15 20.56
CA ASN A 82 -4.77 0.58 21.73
C ASN A 82 -4.05 -0.66 22.27
N VAL A 83 -3.55 -1.54 21.41
CA VAL A 83 -2.77 -2.72 21.83
C VAL A 83 -1.43 -2.29 22.44
N ALA A 84 -0.72 -1.36 21.82
CA ALA A 84 0.57 -0.88 22.31
C ALA A 84 0.45 -0.15 23.67
N ASN A 85 -0.67 0.52 23.93
CA ASN A 85 -0.91 1.28 25.15
C ASN A 85 -1.56 0.47 26.28
N ARG A 86 -2.00 -0.77 26.01
CA ARG A 86 -2.43 -1.70 27.06
C ARG A 86 -1.18 -2.28 27.74
N LYS A 87 -0.80 -1.68 28.87
CA LYS A 87 0.13 -2.28 29.84
C LYS A 87 -0.61 -3.24 30.77
#